data_AF-A0A5C7WPJ0-F1
#
_entry.id   AF-A0A5C7WPJ0-F1
#
_cell.length_a   1.000
_cell.length_b   1.000
_cell.length_c   1.000
_cell.angle_alpha   90.00
_cell.angle_beta   90.00
_cell.angle_gamma   90.00
#
_symmetry.space_group_name_H-M   'P 1'
#
loop_
_entity.id
_entity.type
_entity.pdbx_description
1 polymer ?
#
loop_
_entity_poly.entity_id
_entity_poly.type
_entity_poly.pdbx_seq_one_letter_code
_entity_poly.pdbx_strand_id
1 'polypeptide(L)'
;MFAYVLEDNAFRIQLSRPQKAVPMAYVKISSEYLTYRTPAQAEAHLRDLMSHWGAVQSVANVSRIDLYLDFVSHQAMNEWDENAWVTHAGAINRYSIDRHFTGWAIGLGGVIAMRLYDKVTEIIKSQKNYLIPLWQQAGHQMGDPVWRLEFQFKRDFLKQKEIQSLDLCLANLGGLWSYATTEWLKLTIPNEADQTRSRWPVHPLWAALSSVDWETNDSPLKSRFKNDRAPSEDACLDRGFSGLTTFMAIKGMDDHHEGLYDYSSAVAKHIQSIADRMGIPVDELIAGKVAFKARLFNTMNNNISEEDLDYLADAYRRAADGE
;
A
#
# COMPACT_ATOMS: atom_id res chain seq x y z
N MET A 1 2.00 -22.91 -4.15
CA MET A 1 1.64 -21.99 -5.24
C MET A 1 0.16 -21.67 -5.09
N PHE A 2 -0.15 -20.39 -4.85
CA PHE A 2 -1.50 -19.87 -4.74
C PHE A 2 -2.02 -19.60 -6.15
N ALA A 3 -3.17 -20.17 -6.51
CA ALA A 3 -3.65 -20.19 -7.88
C ALA A 3 -4.65 -19.07 -8.18
N TYR A 4 -5.27 -18.52 -7.14
CA TYR A 4 -6.29 -17.49 -7.24
C TYR A 4 -5.91 -16.32 -6.33
N VAL A 5 -6.11 -15.10 -6.79
CA VAL A 5 -5.89 -13.87 -6.03
C VAL A 5 -7.17 -13.05 -6.08
N LEU A 6 -7.73 -12.77 -4.90
CA LEU A 6 -8.83 -11.83 -4.70
C LEU A 6 -8.24 -10.56 -4.09
N GLU A 7 -8.56 -9.40 -4.64
CA GLU A 7 -7.95 -8.13 -4.21
C GLU A 7 -8.92 -6.96 -4.28
N ASP A 8 -9.17 -6.36 -3.11
CA ASP A 8 -9.85 -5.08 -2.95
C ASP A 8 -8.93 -4.07 -2.23
N ASN A 9 -9.48 -2.92 -1.83
CA ASN A 9 -8.70 -1.94 -1.06
C ASN A 9 -8.35 -2.41 0.36
N ALA A 10 -9.02 -3.43 0.92
CA ALA A 10 -8.80 -3.92 2.27
C ALA A 10 -7.84 -5.11 2.32
N PHE A 11 -8.06 -6.11 1.47
CA PHE A 11 -7.39 -7.39 1.48
C PHE A 11 -6.86 -7.77 0.11
N ARG A 12 -5.68 -8.39 0.11
CA ARG A 12 -5.19 -9.20 -0.99
C ARG A 12 -5.07 -10.64 -0.52
N ILE A 13 -5.98 -11.49 -0.95
CA ILE A 13 -6.14 -12.88 -0.52
C ILE A 13 -5.65 -13.80 -1.62
N GLN A 14 -4.59 -14.56 -1.35
CA GLN A 14 -4.08 -15.58 -2.25
C GLN A 14 -4.55 -16.95 -1.77
N LEU A 15 -5.38 -17.64 -2.55
CA LEU A 15 -5.96 -18.94 -2.17
C LEU A 15 -5.12 -20.10 -2.71
N SER A 16 -4.89 -21.07 -1.84
CA SER A 16 -4.16 -22.29 -2.17
C SER A 16 -5.06 -23.29 -2.89
N ARG A 17 -4.45 -24.17 -3.69
CA ARG A 17 -5.19 -25.33 -4.24
C ARG A 17 -5.39 -26.37 -3.14
N PRO A 18 -6.49 -27.14 -3.17
CA PRO A 18 -6.70 -28.27 -2.26
C PRO A 18 -5.49 -29.20 -2.24
N GLN A 19 -5.26 -29.87 -1.09
CA GLN A 19 -4.27 -30.96 -0.91
C GLN A 19 -2.79 -30.56 -0.97
N LYS A 20 -2.45 -29.27 -0.97
CA LYS A 20 -1.07 -28.81 -0.75
C LYS A 20 -0.82 -28.54 0.73
N ALA A 21 0.38 -28.86 1.22
CA ALA A 21 0.85 -28.54 2.58
C ALA A 21 1.16 -27.03 2.75
N VAL A 22 0.21 -26.18 2.38
CA VAL A 22 0.27 -24.72 2.56
C VAL A 22 -1.01 -24.25 3.24
N PRO A 23 -0.98 -23.10 3.94
CA PRO A 23 -2.20 -22.51 4.50
C PRO A 23 -3.26 -22.29 3.43
N MET A 24 -4.53 -22.41 3.82
CA MET A 24 -5.69 -22.17 2.95
C MET A 24 -5.55 -20.87 2.17
N ALA A 25 -5.19 -19.79 2.87
CA ALA A 25 -4.97 -18.48 2.29
C ALA A 25 -3.67 -17.83 2.79
N TYR A 26 -3.06 -17.03 1.94
CA TYR A 26 -2.04 -16.05 2.31
C TYR A 26 -2.61 -14.67 2.07
N VAL A 27 -2.72 -13.86 3.13
CA VAL A 27 -3.45 -12.60 3.09
C VAL A 27 -2.53 -11.44 3.44
N LYS A 28 -2.62 -10.35 2.67
CA LYS A 28 -2.08 -9.05 3.02
C LYS A 28 -3.24 -8.12 3.34
N ILE A 29 -3.21 -7.49 4.51
CA ILE A 29 -4.13 -6.43 4.90
C ILE A 29 -3.52 -5.09 4.47
N SER A 30 -4.30 -4.21 3.87
CA SER A 30 -3.81 -2.90 3.42
C SER A 30 -3.56 -1.97 4.60
N SER A 31 -2.56 -1.10 4.46
CA SER A 31 -2.28 -0.08 5.47
C SER A 31 -3.44 0.90 5.63
N GLU A 32 -4.19 1.19 4.56
CA GLU A 32 -5.35 2.07 4.66
C GLU A 32 -6.47 1.43 5.47
N TYR A 33 -6.73 0.13 5.28
CA TYR A 33 -7.76 -0.55 6.05
C TYR A 33 -7.41 -0.62 7.54
N LEU A 34 -6.11 -0.75 7.86
CA LEU A 34 -5.63 -0.65 9.24
C LEU A 34 -5.75 0.75 9.86
N THR A 35 -5.99 1.79 9.06
CA THR A 35 -6.39 3.10 9.59
C THR A 35 -7.88 3.21 9.90
N TYR A 36 -8.69 2.23 9.47
CA TYR A 36 -10.13 2.18 9.72
C TYR A 36 -10.50 1.12 10.77
N ARG A 37 -9.79 0.00 10.79
CA ARG A 37 -9.97 -1.10 11.76
C ARG A 37 -8.65 -1.45 12.43
N THR A 38 -8.71 -1.83 13.70
CA THR A 38 -7.54 -2.41 14.37
C THR A 38 -7.15 -3.73 13.71
N PRO A 39 -5.89 -4.21 13.87
CA PRO A 39 -5.48 -5.49 13.31
C PRO A 39 -6.36 -6.67 13.73
N ALA A 40 -6.80 -6.71 14.99
CA ALA A 40 -7.72 -7.73 15.50
C ALA A 40 -9.10 -7.66 14.84
N GLN A 41 -9.66 -6.45 14.67
CA GLN A 41 -10.93 -6.27 13.96
C GLN A 41 -10.82 -6.64 12.47
N ALA A 42 -9.67 -6.34 11.86
CA ALA A 42 -9.41 -6.70 10.47
C ALA A 42 -9.28 -8.22 10.28
N GLU A 43 -8.64 -8.92 11.21
CA GLU A 43 -8.59 -10.39 11.21
C GLU A 43 -9.96 -11.02 11.43
N ALA A 44 -10.76 -10.48 12.36
CA ALA A 44 -12.11 -10.98 12.60
C ALA A 44 -13.00 -10.84 11.35
N HIS A 45 -12.92 -9.69 10.66
CA HIS A 45 -13.62 -9.49 9.39
C HIS A 45 -13.12 -10.47 8.31
N LEU A 46 -11.80 -10.66 8.20
CA LEU A 46 -11.24 -11.63 7.26
C LEU A 46 -11.70 -13.05 7.56
N ARG A 47 -11.75 -13.45 8.84
CA ARG A 47 -12.19 -14.78 9.27
C ARG A 47 -13.65 -15.03 8.89
N ASP A 48 -14.51 -14.04 9.07
CA ASP A 48 -15.91 -14.08 8.65
C ASP A 48 -16.03 -14.30 7.13
N LEU A 49 -15.30 -13.50 6.33
CA LEU A 49 -15.25 -13.67 4.86
C LEU A 49 -14.76 -15.06 4.46
N MET A 50 -13.66 -15.53 5.06
CA MET A 50 -13.08 -16.83 4.75
C MET A 50 -13.99 -18.01 5.12
N SER A 51 -14.87 -17.84 6.13
CA SER A 51 -15.83 -18.88 6.54
C SER A 51 -16.83 -19.25 5.45
N HIS A 52 -17.10 -18.34 4.52
CA HIS A 52 -17.96 -18.57 3.35
C HIS A 52 -17.30 -19.50 2.30
N TRP A 53 -15.97 -19.65 2.34
CA TRP A 53 -15.21 -20.45 1.37
C TRP A 53 -14.64 -21.75 1.95
N GLY A 54 -14.66 -21.91 3.26
CA GLY A 54 -14.22 -23.14 3.91
C GLY A 54 -14.07 -23.02 5.43
N ALA A 55 -13.80 -24.16 6.06
CA ALA A 55 -13.60 -24.23 7.50
C ALA A 55 -12.28 -23.55 7.92
N VAL A 56 -12.36 -22.45 8.68
CA VAL A 56 -11.21 -21.75 9.24
C VAL A 56 -10.92 -22.28 10.65
N GLN A 57 -10.12 -23.34 10.74
CA GLN A 57 -9.89 -24.05 12.01
C GLN A 57 -8.65 -23.57 12.79
N SER A 58 -7.77 -22.78 12.17
CA SER A 58 -6.52 -22.32 12.79
C SER A 58 -6.54 -20.84 13.17
N VAL A 59 -5.66 -20.48 14.10
CA VAL A 59 -5.31 -19.08 14.39
C VAL A 59 -4.52 -18.50 13.22
N ALA A 60 -4.70 -17.21 12.95
CA ALA A 60 -3.93 -16.50 11.94
C ALA A 60 -2.46 -16.40 12.36
N ASN A 61 -1.56 -16.96 11.53
CA ASN A 61 -0.12 -16.80 11.71
C ASN A 61 0.39 -15.60 10.89
N VAL A 62 1.25 -14.81 11.50
CA VAL A 62 1.86 -13.61 10.93
C VAL A 62 3.13 -14.00 10.17
N SER A 63 3.11 -13.83 8.85
CA SER A 63 4.31 -13.99 8.02
C SER A 63 5.17 -12.73 7.98
N ARG A 64 4.56 -11.57 8.21
CA ARG A 64 5.19 -10.26 8.25
C ARG A 64 4.30 -9.30 9.03
N ILE A 65 4.91 -8.50 9.90
CA ILE A 65 4.29 -7.36 10.56
C ILE A 65 5.20 -6.15 10.47
N ASP A 66 4.61 -5.00 10.19
CA ASP A 66 5.33 -3.74 10.03
C ASP A 66 4.80 -2.79 11.11
N LEU A 67 5.65 -2.46 12.08
CA LEU A 67 5.36 -1.43 13.08
C LEU A 67 5.90 -0.12 12.54
N TYR A 68 5.09 0.94 12.57
CA TYR A 68 5.56 2.26 12.18
C TYR A 68 5.03 3.36 13.11
N LEU A 69 5.77 4.45 13.16
CA LEU A 69 5.29 5.72 13.68
C LEU A 69 5.52 6.82 12.64
N ASP A 70 4.57 7.74 12.56
CA ASP A 70 4.72 8.99 11.83
C ASP A 70 5.02 10.10 12.84
N PHE A 71 5.96 10.98 12.51
CA PHE A 71 6.39 12.04 13.43
C PHE A 71 6.85 13.28 12.66
N VAL A 72 6.70 14.45 13.28
CA VAL A 72 7.23 15.70 12.75
C VAL A 72 8.67 15.88 13.20
N SER A 73 9.57 16.20 12.27
CA SER A 73 10.94 16.54 12.61
C SER A 73 11.60 17.46 11.60
N HIS A 74 12.22 18.52 12.12
CA HIS A 74 13.01 19.48 11.33
C HIS A 74 14.52 19.21 11.39
N GLN A 75 14.94 18.08 11.96
CA GLN A 75 16.36 17.73 11.97
C GLN A 75 16.88 17.44 10.56
N ALA A 76 18.12 17.85 10.33
CA ALA A 76 18.86 17.56 9.09
C ALA A 76 19.31 16.09 9.06
N MET A 77 18.39 15.16 8.85
CA MET A 77 18.67 13.71 8.85
C MET A 77 19.64 13.28 7.73
N ASN A 78 19.84 14.13 6.74
CA ASN A 78 20.82 13.99 5.66
C ASN A 78 22.28 14.18 6.12
N GLU A 79 22.49 14.79 7.29
CA GLU A 79 23.81 15.05 7.88
C GLU A 79 24.31 13.89 8.73
N TRP A 80 23.45 12.92 9.05
CA TRP A 80 23.87 11.75 9.81
C TRP A 80 24.82 10.88 8.99
N ASP A 81 25.95 10.56 9.61
CA ASP A 81 26.93 9.65 9.05
C ASP A 81 26.49 8.19 9.20
N GLU A 82 26.90 7.32 8.28
CA GLU A 82 26.59 5.88 8.36
C GLU A 82 27.14 5.24 9.66
N ASN A 83 28.26 5.75 10.17
CA ASN A 83 28.85 5.30 11.42
C ASN A 83 28.01 5.66 12.66
N ALA A 84 27.09 6.62 12.56
CA ALA A 84 26.14 6.92 13.63
C ALA A 84 25.15 5.76 13.88
N TRP A 85 24.94 4.88 12.91
CA TRP A 85 24.04 3.73 13.02
C TRP A 85 24.76 2.49 13.55
N VAL A 86 24.50 2.13 14.80
CA VAL A 86 24.98 0.88 15.40
C VAL A 86 23.91 -0.18 15.17
N THR A 87 24.22 -1.22 14.39
CA THR A 87 23.22 -2.23 13.97
C THR A 87 23.79 -3.62 13.77
N HIS A 88 22.92 -4.63 13.91
CA HIS A 88 23.20 -6.01 13.52
C HIS A 88 22.99 -6.27 12.01
N ALA A 89 22.47 -5.32 11.25
CA ALA A 89 22.28 -5.46 9.81
C ALA A 89 23.59 -5.32 9.03
N GLY A 90 23.74 -6.10 7.95
CA GLY A 90 24.91 -6.03 7.08
C GLY A 90 24.91 -4.88 6.07
N ALA A 91 23.79 -4.16 5.91
CA ALA A 91 23.67 -3.09 4.92
C ALA A 91 22.88 -1.90 5.47
N ILE A 92 23.45 -0.71 5.28
CA ILE A 92 22.85 0.60 5.51
C ILE A 92 22.79 1.28 4.15
N ASN A 93 21.61 1.76 3.77
CA ASN A 93 21.41 2.42 2.48
C ASN A 93 20.81 3.80 2.69
N ARG A 94 21.33 4.77 1.93
CA ARG A 94 20.84 6.14 1.85
C ARG A 94 20.09 6.34 0.54
N TYR A 95 18.92 6.99 0.59
CA TYR A 95 18.08 7.27 -0.56
C TYR A 95 17.96 8.77 -0.83
N SER A 96 17.91 9.10 -2.12
CA SER A 96 17.64 10.44 -2.61
C SER A 96 16.76 10.39 -3.86
N ILE A 97 15.87 11.36 -4.03
CA ILE A 97 15.08 11.59 -5.25
C ILE A 97 15.40 13.01 -5.72
N ASP A 98 15.72 13.18 -7.01
CA ASP A 98 16.07 14.47 -7.60
C ASP A 98 17.14 15.24 -6.80
N ARG A 99 18.15 14.50 -6.33
CA ARG A 99 19.27 14.99 -5.50
C ARG A 99 18.88 15.46 -4.08
N HIS A 100 17.63 15.30 -3.67
CA HIS A 100 17.16 15.55 -2.31
C HIS A 100 17.15 14.25 -1.52
N PHE A 101 17.73 14.27 -0.31
CA PHE A 101 17.69 13.13 0.59
C PHE A 101 16.26 12.80 1.00
N THR A 102 15.87 11.53 0.90
CA THR A 102 14.51 11.07 1.19
C THR A 102 14.44 10.02 2.30
N GLY A 103 15.57 9.46 2.73
CA GLY A 103 15.56 8.53 3.86
C GLY A 103 16.72 7.54 3.93
N TRP A 104 16.66 6.74 4.97
CA TRP A 104 17.54 5.61 5.26
C TRP A 104 16.77 4.30 5.17
N ALA A 105 17.43 3.23 4.72
CA ALA A 105 16.94 1.86 4.90
C ALA A 105 18.06 0.94 5.35
N ILE A 106 17.80 0.17 6.40
CA ILE A 106 18.79 -0.68 7.07
C ILE A 106 18.25 -2.11 7.13
N GLY A 107 19.07 -3.10 6.76
CA GLY A 107 18.68 -4.51 6.83
C GLY A 107 17.68 -4.98 5.77
N LEU A 108 17.54 -4.25 4.65
CA LEU A 108 16.68 -4.67 3.54
C LEU A 108 17.01 -6.11 3.08
N GLY A 109 15.97 -6.89 2.81
CA GLY A 109 16.11 -8.32 2.47
C GLY A 109 16.19 -9.25 3.68
N GLY A 110 16.64 -8.78 4.85
CA GLY A 110 16.78 -9.54 6.08
C GLY A 110 15.46 -9.95 6.76
N VAL A 111 15.57 -10.58 7.94
CA VAL A 111 14.43 -10.97 8.79
C VAL A 111 13.84 -9.79 9.57
N ILE A 112 14.65 -8.75 9.80
CA ILE A 112 14.25 -7.43 10.29
C ILE A 112 14.77 -6.39 9.29
N ALA A 113 13.98 -5.37 8.98
CA ALA A 113 14.42 -4.22 8.21
C ALA A 113 13.83 -2.93 8.79
N MET A 114 14.59 -1.84 8.76
CA MET A 114 14.16 -0.50 9.14
C MET A 114 14.08 0.40 7.91
N ARG A 115 13.07 1.28 7.88
CA ARG A 115 12.95 2.39 6.93
C ARG A 115 12.67 3.66 7.70
N LEU A 116 13.46 4.70 7.47
CA LEU A 116 13.23 6.05 7.96
C LEU A 116 13.18 6.99 6.78
N TYR A 117 12.03 7.57 6.46
CA TYR A 117 11.87 8.31 5.21
C TYR A 117 10.89 9.47 5.29
N ASP A 118 11.05 10.43 4.38
CA ASP A 118 10.13 11.54 4.18
C ASP A 118 8.79 10.98 3.69
N LYS A 119 7.81 11.04 4.58
CA LYS A 119 6.50 10.46 4.35
C LYS A 119 5.62 11.38 3.52
N VAL A 120 5.82 12.69 3.59
CA VAL A 120 5.09 13.68 2.78
C VAL A 120 5.36 13.45 1.30
N THR A 121 6.64 13.39 0.93
CA THR A 121 7.04 13.11 -0.46
C THR A 121 6.53 11.75 -0.94
N GLU A 122 6.53 10.73 -0.06
CA GLU A 122 6.01 9.41 -0.42
C GLU A 122 4.50 9.41 -0.69
N ILE A 123 3.69 10.06 0.15
CA ILE A 123 2.23 10.04 -0.02
C ILE A 123 1.76 10.85 -1.23
N ILE A 124 2.48 11.92 -1.60
CA ILE A 124 2.21 12.69 -2.82
C ILE A 124 2.39 11.79 -4.04
N LYS A 125 3.47 11.01 -4.06
CA LYS A 125 3.76 10.08 -5.17
C LYS A 125 2.80 8.89 -5.18
N SER A 126 2.49 8.33 -4.02
CA SER A 126 1.65 7.12 -3.91
C SER A 126 0.16 7.39 -3.83
N GLN A 127 -0.25 8.66 -3.80
CA GLN A 127 -1.64 9.11 -3.69
C GLN A 127 -2.34 8.61 -2.41
N LYS A 128 -1.58 8.36 -1.34
CA LYS A 128 -2.08 7.89 -0.04
C LYS A 128 -2.56 9.04 0.84
N ASN A 129 -3.43 9.88 0.27
CA ASN A 129 -3.92 11.09 0.92
C ASN A 129 -4.78 10.80 2.16
N TYR A 130 -5.19 9.54 2.36
CA TYR A 130 -5.94 9.10 3.54
C TYR A 130 -5.20 9.30 4.88
N LEU A 131 -3.87 9.47 4.88
CA LEU A 131 -3.09 9.72 6.10
C LEU A 131 -3.20 11.18 6.58
N ILE A 132 -3.44 12.13 5.67
CA ILE A 132 -3.43 13.57 6.00
C ILE A 132 -4.47 13.90 7.08
N PRO A 133 -5.75 13.47 7.00
CA PRO A 133 -6.74 13.75 8.04
C PRO A 133 -6.39 13.14 9.40
N LEU A 134 -5.66 12.01 9.42
CA LEU A 134 -5.25 11.34 10.66
C LEU A 134 -4.12 12.12 11.33
N TRP A 135 -3.15 12.60 10.55
CA TRP A 135 -2.09 13.47 11.06
C TRP A 135 -2.67 14.77 11.60
N GLN A 136 -3.63 15.38 10.91
CA GLN A 136 -4.30 16.60 11.38
C GLN A 136 -5.01 16.38 12.72
N GLN A 137 -5.69 15.24 12.90
CA GLN A 137 -6.28 14.86 14.19
C GLN A 137 -5.23 14.65 15.29
N ALA A 138 -4.04 14.17 14.91
CA ALA A 138 -2.89 14.04 15.81
C ALA A 138 -2.11 15.36 16.02
N GLY A 139 -2.59 16.49 15.48
CA GLY A 139 -2.02 17.83 15.71
C GLY A 139 -1.03 18.33 14.65
N HIS A 140 -0.82 17.59 13.55
CA HIS A 140 0.00 18.03 12.41
C HIS A 140 -0.50 19.35 11.82
N GLN A 141 0.43 20.27 11.53
CA GLN A 141 0.14 21.52 10.85
C GLN A 141 0.51 21.44 9.37
N MET A 142 -0.22 22.18 8.54
CA MET A 142 0.07 22.27 7.11
C MET A 142 1.51 22.78 6.90
N GLY A 143 2.30 22.01 6.14
CA GLY A 143 3.70 22.33 5.86
C GLY A 143 4.73 21.65 6.77
N ASP A 144 4.31 21.01 7.87
CA ASP A 144 5.24 20.27 8.73
C ASP A 144 5.84 19.06 8.00
N PRO A 145 7.17 18.84 8.09
CA PRO A 145 7.83 17.67 7.53
C PRO A 145 7.49 16.42 8.35
N VAL A 146 6.70 15.53 7.76
CA VAL A 146 6.36 14.23 8.38
C VAL A 146 7.33 13.16 7.90
N TRP A 147 7.98 12.52 8.85
CA TRP A 147 8.84 11.36 8.66
C TRP A 147 8.15 10.10 9.17
N ARG A 148 8.43 8.96 8.54
CA ARG A 148 8.02 7.65 9.05
C ARG A 148 9.24 6.85 9.44
N LEU A 149 9.24 6.32 10.67
CA LEU A 149 10.12 5.23 11.08
C LEU A 149 9.31 3.94 11.09
N GLU A 150 9.74 2.94 10.31
CA GLU A 150 9.08 1.65 10.15
C GLU A 150 10.06 0.51 10.40
N PHE A 151 9.67 -0.46 11.22
CA PHE A 151 10.35 -1.74 11.37
C PHE A 151 9.47 -2.87 10.84
N GLN A 152 10.03 -3.62 9.90
CA GLN A 152 9.42 -4.79 9.28
C GLN A 152 10.02 -6.05 9.90
N PHE A 153 9.20 -6.89 10.49
CA PHE A 153 9.57 -8.20 11.04
C PHE A 153 9.01 -9.31 10.17
N LYS A 154 9.84 -10.29 9.76
CA LYS A 154 9.42 -11.44 8.96
C LYS A 154 9.26 -12.71 9.79
N ARG A 155 8.58 -13.68 9.19
CA ARG A 155 8.25 -15.00 9.76
C ARG A 155 9.38 -15.66 10.54
N ASP A 156 10.59 -15.70 9.99
CA ASP A 156 11.69 -16.44 10.63
C ASP A 156 12.07 -15.84 11.98
N PHE A 157 12.06 -14.51 12.10
CA PHE A 157 12.26 -13.81 13.37
C PHE A 157 11.10 -14.05 14.35
N LEU A 158 9.85 -13.90 13.87
CA LEU A 158 8.66 -14.12 14.71
C LEU A 158 8.58 -15.55 15.25
N LYS A 159 8.97 -16.53 14.43
CA LYS A 159 9.08 -17.94 14.83
C LYS A 159 10.19 -18.15 15.85
N GLN A 160 11.36 -17.56 15.64
CA GLN A 160 12.48 -17.64 16.58
C GLN A 160 12.11 -17.05 17.95
N LYS A 161 11.28 -16.02 17.98
CA LYS A 161 10.76 -15.38 19.20
C LYS A 161 9.48 -16.02 19.73
N GLU A 162 8.99 -17.09 19.09
CA GLU A 162 7.79 -17.85 19.49
C GLU A 162 6.49 -17.02 19.54
N ILE A 163 6.41 -15.94 18.77
CA ILE A 163 5.25 -15.00 18.72
C ILE A 163 4.52 -15.03 17.37
N GLN A 164 4.50 -16.17 16.70
CA GLN A 164 4.04 -16.28 15.31
C GLN A 164 2.53 -16.10 15.07
N SER A 165 1.67 -16.27 16.09
CA SER A 165 0.23 -16.01 15.97
C SER A 165 -0.06 -14.52 16.10
N LEU A 166 -1.11 -14.03 15.43
CA LEU A 166 -1.49 -12.61 15.49
C LEU A 166 -1.68 -12.11 16.93
N ASP A 167 -2.39 -12.86 17.78
CA ASP A 167 -2.65 -12.44 19.16
C ASP A 167 -1.35 -12.25 19.96
N LEU A 168 -0.41 -13.19 19.81
CA LEU A 168 0.93 -13.07 20.42
C LEU A 168 1.73 -11.90 19.87
N CYS A 169 1.69 -11.64 18.55
CA CYS A 169 2.33 -10.45 17.97
C CYS A 169 1.76 -9.16 18.57
N LEU A 170 0.42 -9.04 18.63
CA LEU A 170 -0.25 -7.85 19.14
C LEU A 170 0.00 -7.63 20.64
N ALA A 171 0.07 -8.71 21.42
CA ALA A 171 0.43 -8.64 22.84
C ALA A 171 1.92 -8.32 23.10
N ASN A 172 2.76 -8.25 22.07
CA ASN A 172 4.21 -8.03 22.21
C ASN A 172 4.73 -6.89 21.31
N LEU A 173 3.88 -5.96 20.86
CA LEU A 173 4.30 -4.85 20.00
C LEU A 173 5.36 -3.96 20.66
N GLY A 174 5.20 -3.63 21.94
CA GLY A 174 6.19 -2.86 22.70
C GLY A 174 7.54 -3.57 22.80
N GLY A 175 7.53 -4.90 23.02
CA GLY A 175 8.75 -5.70 23.04
C GLY A 175 9.45 -5.77 21.68
N LEU A 176 8.69 -5.92 20.60
CA LEU A 176 9.20 -5.86 19.22
C LEU A 176 9.87 -4.51 18.93
N TRP A 177 9.20 -3.41 19.27
CA TRP A 177 9.71 -2.06 19.06
C TRP A 177 10.95 -1.76 19.89
N SER A 178 10.93 -2.12 21.17
CA SER A 178 12.05 -1.96 22.09
C SER A 178 13.29 -2.70 21.58
N TYR A 179 13.15 -3.98 21.23
CA TYR A 179 14.25 -4.77 20.67
C TYR A 179 14.79 -4.12 19.39
N ALA A 180 13.91 -3.69 18.48
CA ALA A 180 14.30 -3.11 17.21
C ALA A 180 15.05 -1.77 17.34
N THR A 181 14.70 -0.96 18.34
CA THR A 181 15.25 0.40 18.54
C THR A 181 16.38 0.49 19.56
N THR A 182 16.69 -0.59 20.28
CA THR A 182 17.74 -0.59 21.31
C THR A 182 18.83 -1.62 21.06
N GLU A 183 18.45 -2.86 20.78
CA GLU A 183 19.40 -3.97 20.57
C GLU A 183 19.75 -4.13 19.09
N TRP A 184 18.73 -4.17 18.22
CA TRP A 184 18.95 -4.45 16.80
C TRP A 184 19.55 -3.27 16.02
N LEU A 185 19.09 -2.06 16.35
CA LEU A 185 19.52 -0.81 15.72
C LEU A 185 19.43 0.34 16.72
N LYS A 186 20.48 1.15 16.78
CA LYS A 186 20.53 2.39 17.57
C LYS A 186 21.19 3.49 16.75
N LEU A 187 20.56 4.67 16.72
CA LEU A 187 21.21 5.89 16.24
C LEU A 187 21.96 6.56 17.38
N THR A 188 23.23 6.88 17.13
CA THR A 188 24.16 7.43 18.13
C THR A 188 24.73 8.76 17.69
N ILE A 189 25.33 9.48 18.63
CA ILE A 189 26.17 10.65 18.34
C ILE A 189 27.61 10.15 18.22
N PRO A 190 28.24 10.21 17.02
CA PRO A 190 29.63 9.79 16.85
C PRO A 190 30.58 10.52 17.79
N ASN A 191 31.52 9.77 18.36
CA ASN A 191 32.59 10.30 19.19
C ASN A 191 33.94 9.82 18.64
N GLU A 192 34.68 10.71 17.99
CA GLU A 192 35.98 10.39 17.36
C GLU A 192 37.04 9.93 18.38
N ALA A 193 36.90 10.32 19.65
CA ALA A 193 37.82 9.93 20.72
C ALA A 193 37.54 8.53 21.30
N ASP A 194 36.37 7.94 21.02
CA ASP A 194 36.01 6.60 21.49
C ASP A 194 35.72 5.67 20.32
N GLN A 195 36.59 4.68 20.10
CA GLN A 195 36.40 3.69 19.03
C GLN A 195 35.28 2.68 19.35
N THR A 196 34.79 2.64 20.60
CA THR A 196 33.76 1.69 21.05
C THR A 196 32.36 2.24 20.81
N ARG A 197 31.86 2.08 19.57
CA ARG A 197 30.56 2.61 19.11
C ARG A 197 29.35 2.27 19.99
N SER A 198 29.35 1.12 20.67
CA SER A 198 28.26 0.73 21.56
C SER A 198 28.12 1.64 22.80
N ARG A 199 29.19 2.34 23.18
CA ARG A 199 29.22 3.29 24.30
C ARG A 199 28.80 4.70 23.90
N TRP A 200 28.65 4.97 22.61
CA TRP A 200 28.28 6.29 22.13
C TRP A 200 26.89 6.70 22.65
N PRO A 201 26.70 7.99 22.99
CA PRO A 201 25.41 8.51 23.41
C PRO A 201 24.31 8.24 22.38
N VAL A 202 23.10 7.94 22.84
CA VAL A 202 21.93 7.80 21.97
C VAL A 202 21.58 9.18 21.41
N HIS A 203 21.27 9.25 20.12
CA HIS A 203 20.79 10.48 19.51
C HIS A 203 19.44 10.91 20.13
N PRO A 204 19.22 12.18 20.52
CA PRO A 204 18.01 12.61 21.24
C PRO A 204 16.69 12.28 20.53
N LEU A 205 16.64 12.50 19.20
CA LEU A 205 15.49 12.09 18.40
C LEU A 205 15.23 10.58 18.52
N TRP A 206 16.27 9.75 18.43
CA TRP A 206 16.14 8.30 18.53
C TRP A 206 15.68 7.86 19.91
N ALA A 207 16.16 8.51 20.98
CA ALA A 207 15.69 8.25 22.33
C ALA A 207 14.17 8.47 22.43
N ALA A 208 13.65 9.59 21.90
CA ALA A 208 12.21 9.86 21.87
C ALA A 208 11.41 8.84 21.03
N LEU A 209 11.95 8.44 19.86
CA LEU A 209 11.30 7.43 19.01
C LEU A 209 11.29 6.03 19.65
N SER A 210 12.35 5.68 20.38
CA SER A 210 12.45 4.39 21.07
C SER A 210 11.53 4.27 22.29
N SER A 211 11.14 5.40 22.90
CA SER A 211 10.31 5.44 24.10
C SER A 211 8.80 5.48 23.83
N VAL A 212 8.38 5.34 22.57
CA VAL A 212 6.96 5.34 22.21
C VAL A 212 6.25 4.13 22.81
N ASP A 213 5.11 4.39 23.42
CA ASP A 213 4.22 3.35 23.95
C ASP A 213 3.40 2.71 22.82
N TRP A 214 3.38 1.38 22.82
CA TRP A 214 2.64 0.55 21.87
C TRP A 214 1.45 -0.18 22.51
N GLU A 215 1.28 -0.07 23.83
CA GLU A 215 0.19 -0.69 24.57
C GLU A 215 -1.07 0.19 24.56
N THR A 216 -0.90 1.52 24.49
CA THR A 216 -2.02 2.46 24.44
C THR A 216 -2.61 2.57 23.04
N ASN A 217 -3.93 2.32 22.91
CA ASN A 217 -4.65 2.31 21.63
C ASN A 217 -5.47 3.60 21.40
N ASP A 218 -4.83 4.76 21.56
CA ASP A 218 -5.48 6.07 21.44
C ASP A 218 -5.29 6.72 20.05
N SER A 219 -4.70 5.98 19.10
CA SER A 219 -4.52 6.49 17.73
C SER A 219 -5.87 6.68 17.04
N PRO A 220 -6.11 7.83 16.39
CA PRO A 220 -7.36 8.06 15.69
C PRO A 220 -7.52 7.05 14.54
N LEU A 221 -8.72 6.47 14.43
CA LEU A 221 -9.13 5.68 13.29
C LEU A 221 -10.05 6.50 12.39
N LYS A 222 -9.99 6.25 11.08
CA LYS A 222 -10.99 6.73 10.12
C LYS A 222 -12.36 6.19 10.53
N SER A 223 -13.41 6.98 10.32
CA SER A 223 -14.79 6.55 10.54
C SER A 223 -15.38 5.80 9.35
N ARG A 224 -14.77 5.91 8.16
CA ARG A 224 -15.25 5.31 6.90
C ARG A 224 -14.12 4.73 6.09
N PHE A 225 -14.43 3.66 5.36
CA PHE A 225 -13.55 2.98 4.43
C PHE A 225 -14.36 2.55 3.20
N LYS A 226 -13.72 2.58 2.03
CA LYS A 226 -14.31 2.14 0.76
C LYS A 226 -13.49 0.97 0.21
N ASN A 227 -14.16 -0.15 -0.02
CA ASN A 227 -13.55 -1.32 -0.68
C ASN A 227 -13.44 -1.13 -2.20
N ASP A 228 -14.17 -0.16 -2.77
CA ASP A 228 -14.09 0.17 -4.20
C ASP A 228 -12.70 0.72 -4.55
N ARG A 229 -12.17 0.27 -5.70
CA ARG A 229 -10.87 0.66 -6.24
C ARG A 229 -11.04 1.70 -7.35
N ALA A 230 -12.16 2.41 -7.35
CA ALA A 230 -12.48 3.36 -8.39
C ALA A 230 -11.49 4.55 -8.33
N PRO A 231 -11.00 5.04 -9.48
CA PRO A 231 -10.30 6.32 -9.50
C PRO A 231 -11.25 7.44 -9.06
N SER A 232 -10.70 8.57 -8.62
CA SER A 232 -11.50 9.78 -8.43
C SER A 232 -12.12 10.23 -9.76
N GLU A 233 -13.24 10.95 -9.66
CA GLU A 233 -13.88 11.56 -10.82
C GLU A 233 -12.93 12.52 -11.54
N ASP A 234 -12.21 13.37 -10.80
CA ASP A 234 -11.19 14.27 -11.35
C ASP A 234 -10.13 13.52 -12.15
N ALA A 235 -9.59 12.40 -11.63
CA ALA A 235 -8.62 11.61 -12.38
C ALA A 235 -9.21 11.01 -13.66
N CYS A 236 -10.51 10.72 -13.69
CA CYS A 236 -11.20 10.30 -14.90
C CYS A 236 -11.31 11.45 -15.91
N LEU A 237 -11.70 12.64 -15.44
CA LEU A 237 -11.83 13.86 -16.25
C LEU A 237 -10.47 14.33 -16.80
N ASP A 238 -9.40 14.31 -15.99
CA ASP A 238 -8.05 14.68 -16.40
C ASP A 238 -7.54 13.85 -17.57
N ARG A 239 -7.88 12.56 -17.62
CA ARG A 239 -7.54 11.69 -18.76
C ARG A 239 -8.31 12.10 -20.02
N GLY A 240 -9.58 12.47 -19.87
CA GLY A 240 -10.38 13.02 -20.95
C GLY A 240 -9.81 14.33 -21.48
N PHE A 241 -9.45 15.24 -20.56
CA PHE A 241 -8.85 16.54 -20.86
C PHE A 241 -7.48 16.40 -21.54
N SER A 242 -6.63 15.49 -21.07
CA SER A 242 -5.33 15.19 -21.70
C SER A 242 -5.50 14.67 -23.15
N GLY A 243 -6.49 13.81 -23.39
CA GLY A 243 -6.83 13.35 -24.74
C GLY A 243 -7.32 14.49 -25.64
N LEU A 244 -8.23 15.32 -25.13
CA LEU A 244 -8.77 16.48 -25.84
C LEU A 244 -7.67 17.47 -26.24
N THR A 245 -6.85 17.91 -25.28
CA THR A 245 -5.78 18.89 -25.52
C THR A 245 -4.72 18.37 -26.49
N THR A 246 -4.39 17.08 -26.42
CA THR A 246 -3.50 16.43 -27.40
C THR A 246 -4.12 16.45 -28.80
N PHE A 247 -5.41 16.12 -28.92
CA PHE A 247 -6.11 16.14 -30.20
C PHE A 247 -6.17 17.55 -30.81
N MET A 248 -6.54 18.55 -30.00
CA MET A 248 -6.56 19.96 -30.42
C MET A 248 -5.19 20.42 -30.90
N ALA A 249 -4.12 20.08 -30.18
CA ALA A 249 -2.75 20.41 -30.59
C ALA A 249 -2.36 19.78 -31.93
N ILE A 250 -2.70 18.51 -32.16
CA ILE A 250 -2.46 17.81 -33.44
C ILE A 250 -3.20 18.49 -34.60
N LYS A 251 -4.40 19.02 -34.33
CA LYS A 251 -5.27 19.65 -35.32
C LYS A 251 -5.05 21.16 -35.47
N GLY A 252 -4.19 21.76 -34.64
CA GLY A 252 -3.96 23.21 -34.64
C GLY A 252 -5.18 24.01 -34.19
N MET A 253 -6.00 23.44 -33.29
CA MET A 253 -7.22 24.06 -32.77
C MET A 253 -6.93 24.78 -31.46
N ASP A 254 -7.52 25.94 -31.27
CA ASP A 254 -7.44 26.76 -30.05
C ASP A 254 -8.82 27.03 -29.41
N ASP A 255 -9.91 26.91 -30.17
CA ASP A 255 -11.27 26.94 -29.63
C ASP A 255 -11.66 25.62 -28.97
N HIS A 256 -11.98 25.70 -27.67
CA HIS A 256 -12.31 24.53 -26.86
C HIS A 256 -13.67 23.90 -27.19
N HIS A 257 -14.66 24.67 -27.67
CA HIS A 257 -15.97 24.13 -28.02
C HIS A 257 -15.88 23.33 -29.31
N GLU A 258 -15.21 23.89 -30.32
CA GLU A 258 -14.93 23.19 -31.59
C GLU A 258 -14.06 21.96 -31.33
N GLY A 259 -12.99 22.10 -30.55
CA GLY A 259 -12.10 21.01 -30.18
C GLY A 259 -12.83 19.85 -29.49
N LEU A 260 -13.72 20.15 -28.54
CA LEU A 260 -14.49 19.11 -27.84
C LEU A 260 -15.48 18.39 -28.76
N TYR A 261 -16.16 19.13 -29.65
CA TYR A 261 -17.10 18.56 -30.62
C TYR A 261 -16.37 17.62 -31.59
N ASP A 262 -15.27 18.08 -32.18
CA ASP A 262 -14.48 17.31 -33.14
C ASP A 262 -13.81 16.10 -32.49
N TYR A 263 -13.28 16.26 -31.27
CA TYR A 263 -12.71 15.16 -30.50
C TYR A 263 -13.76 14.08 -30.21
N SER A 264 -14.95 14.46 -29.76
CA SER A 264 -16.04 13.53 -29.48
C SER A 264 -16.47 12.75 -30.74
N SER A 265 -16.57 13.45 -31.88
CA SER A 265 -16.86 12.85 -33.19
C SER A 265 -15.77 11.88 -33.64
N ALA A 266 -14.50 12.26 -33.46
CA ALA A 266 -13.36 11.41 -33.79
C ALA A 266 -13.28 10.16 -32.91
N VAL A 267 -13.54 10.29 -31.60
CA VAL A 267 -13.60 9.16 -30.66
C VAL A 267 -14.73 8.20 -31.04
N ALA A 268 -15.93 8.71 -31.36
CA ALA A 268 -17.05 7.87 -31.80
C ALA A 268 -16.70 7.04 -33.05
N LYS A 269 -16.10 7.68 -34.08
CA LYS A 269 -15.63 6.99 -35.29
C LYS A 269 -14.54 5.95 -34.98
N HIS A 270 -13.63 6.27 -34.07
CA HIS A 270 -12.58 5.35 -33.66
C HIS A 270 -13.13 4.12 -32.94
N ILE A 271 -14.10 4.29 -32.03
CA ILE A 271 -14.80 3.20 -31.36
C ILE A 271 -15.52 2.32 -32.39
N GLN A 272 -16.24 2.92 -33.35
CA GLN A 272 -16.89 2.17 -34.43
C GLN A 272 -15.88 1.34 -35.23
N SER A 273 -14.75 1.94 -35.62
CA SER A 273 -13.69 1.23 -36.36
C SER A 273 -13.06 0.08 -35.56
N ILE A 274 -13.00 0.17 -34.23
CA ILE A 274 -12.58 -0.96 -33.39
C ILE A 274 -13.66 -2.06 -33.44
N ALA A 275 -14.92 -1.70 -33.22
CA ALA A 275 -16.04 -2.64 -33.21
C ALA A 275 -16.15 -3.40 -34.55
N ASP A 276 -16.03 -2.69 -35.67
CA ASP A 276 -16.05 -3.27 -37.03
C ASP A 276 -14.93 -4.29 -37.25
N ARG A 277 -13.70 -3.98 -36.79
CA ARG A 277 -12.55 -4.90 -36.89
C ARG A 277 -12.72 -6.17 -36.05
N MET A 278 -13.41 -6.03 -34.92
CA MET A 278 -13.73 -7.15 -34.02
C MET A 278 -14.99 -7.91 -34.44
N GLY A 279 -15.74 -7.41 -35.43
CA GLY A 279 -16.99 -8.02 -35.88
C GLY A 279 -18.12 -8.01 -34.83
N ILE A 280 -18.11 -7.05 -33.90
CA ILE A 280 -19.10 -6.93 -32.82
C ILE A 280 -19.82 -5.58 -32.83
N PRO A 281 -21.04 -5.47 -32.29
CA PRO A 281 -21.70 -4.17 -32.08
C PRO A 281 -20.91 -3.25 -31.15
N VAL A 282 -21.01 -1.92 -31.38
CA VAL A 282 -20.38 -0.91 -30.52
C VAL A 282 -20.83 -1.04 -29.06
N ASP A 283 -22.12 -1.29 -28.84
CA ASP A 283 -22.66 -1.44 -27.49
C ASP A 283 -22.06 -2.66 -26.77
N GLU A 284 -21.81 -3.76 -27.46
CA GLU A 284 -21.12 -4.95 -26.92
C GLU A 284 -19.67 -4.63 -26.55
N LEU A 285 -18.94 -3.91 -27.42
CA LEU A 285 -17.57 -3.46 -27.14
C LEU A 285 -17.50 -2.57 -25.88
N ILE A 286 -18.41 -1.58 -25.79
CA ILE A 286 -18.46 -0.66 -24.64
C ILE A 286 -18.84 -1.42 -23.37
N ALA A 287 -19.89 -2.24 -23.42
CA ALA A 287 -20.34 -3.04 -22.29
C ALA A 287 -19.22 -3.94 -21.75
N GLY A 288 -18.46 -4.61 -22.63
CA GLY A 288 -17.30 -5.42 -22.24
C GLY A 288 -16.22 -4.60 -21.52
N LYS A 289 -15.85 -3.43 -22.05
CA LYS A 289 -14.85 -2.54 -21.43
C LYS A 289 -15.35 -1.96 -20.09
N VAL A 290 -16.62 -1.58 -19.99
CA VAL A 290 -17.23 -1.07 -18.76
C VAL A 290 -17.30 -2.18 -17.71
N ALA A 291 -17.72 -3.39 -18.08
CA ALA A 291 -17.80 -4.52 -17.16
C ALA A 291 -16.42 -4.91 -16.61
N PHE A 292 -15.40 -4.94 -17.47
CA PHE A 292 -14.01 -5.14 -17.03
C PHE A 292 -13.57 -4.08 -16.01
N LYS A 293 -13.80 -2.79 -16.31
CA LYS A 293 -13.45 -1.69 -15.39
C LYS A 293 -14.24 -1.77 -14.08
N ALA A 294 -15.53 -2.09 -14.14
CA ALA A 294 -16.37 -2.16 -12.95
C ALA A 294 -15.96 -3.33 -12.03
N ARG A 295 -15.47 -4.44 -12.57
CA ARG A 295 -14.80 -5.50 -11.78
C ARG A 295 -13.48 -5.03 -11.20
N LEU A 296 -12.63 -4.39 -12.00
CA LEU A 296 -11.35 -3.83 -11.54
C LEU A 296 -11.53 -2.82 -10.40
N PHE A 297 -12.61 -2.04 -10.45
CA PHE A 297 -12.96 -1.01 -9.48
C PHE A 297 -13.83 -1.53 -8.33
N ASN A 298 -14.23 -2.80 -8.34
CA ASN A 298 -15.20 -3.37 -7.40
C ASN A 298 -16.52 -2.57 -7.32
N THR A 299 -16.98 -1.99 -8.43
CA THR A 299 -18.24 -1.24 -8.53
C THR A 299 -19.39 -2.08 -9.10
N MET A 300 -19.10 -3.26 -9.63
CA MET A 300 -20.10 -4.22 -10.08
C MET A 300 -20.47 -5.19 -8.96
N ASN A 301 -21.77 -5.43 -8.77
CA ASN A 301 -22.23 -6.55 -7.97
C ASN A 301 -22.10 -7.83 -8.82
N ASN A 302 -21.21 -8.75 -8.42
CA ASN A 302 -20.98 -10.01 -9.13
C ASN A 302 -22.10 -11.06 -8.91
N ASN A 303 -23.19 -10.71 -8.20
CA ASN A 303 -24.44 -11.49 -8.23
C ASN A 303 -25.16 -11.27 -9.57
N ILE A 304 -24.49 -11.64 -10.65
CA ILE A 304 -25.02 -11.61 -12.01
C ILE A 304 -25.57 -13.00 -12.32
N SER A 305 -26.60 -13.09 -13.16
CA SER A 305 -27.19 -14.39 -13.52
C SER A 305 -26.17 -15.27 -14.26
N GLU A 306 -26.36 -16.60 -14.29
CA GLU A 306 -25.48 -17.52 -15.04
C GLU A 306 -25.35 -17.12 -16.53
N GLU A 307 -26.42 -16.60 -17.14
CA GLU A 307 -26.41 -16.11 -18.52
C GLU A 307 -25.47 -14.91 -18.73
N ASP A 308 -25.41 -13.99 -17.75
CA ASP A 308 -24.50 -12.84 -17.82
C ASP A 308 -23.03 -13.24 -17.61
N LEU A 309 -22.79 -14.31 -16.84
CA LEU A 309 -21.45 -14.85 -16.59
C LEU A 309 -20.84 -15.47 -17.85
N ASP A 310 -21.62 -16.23 -18.62
CA ASP A 310 -21.18 -16.84 -19.87
C ASP A 310 -20.82 -15.79 -20.92
N TYR A 311 -21.69 -14.78 -21.09
CA TYR A 311 -21.42 -13.65 -21.98
C TYR A 311 -20.12 -12.92 -21.61
N LEU A 312 -19.92 -12.65 -20.31
CA LEU A 312 -18.75 -11.93 -19.83
C LEU A 312 -17.47 -12.79 -19.87
N ALA A 313 -17.57 -14.10 -19.73
CA ALA A 313 -16.45 -15.03 -19.83
C ALA A 313 -15.95 -15.13 -21.28
N ASP A 314 -16.86 -15.14 -22.26
CA ASP A 314 -16.50 -15.13 -23.67
C ASP A 314 -15.92 -13.77 -24.10
N ALA A 315 -16.46 -12.65 -23.62
CA ALA A 315 -15.88 -11.33 -23.86
C ALA A 315 -14.45 -11.19 -23.27
N TYR A 316 -14.19 -11.83 -22.12
CA TYR A 316 -12.87 -11.83 -21.50
C TYR A 316 -11.84 -12.67 -22.26
N ARG A 317 -12.25 -13.82 -22.82
CA ARG A 317 -11.37 -14.66 -23.65
C ARG A 317 -10.95 -13.93 -24.93
N ARG A 318 -11.91 -13.31 -25.63
CA ARG A 318 -11.63 -12.49 -26.83
C ARG A 318 -10.60 -11.38 -26.54
N ALA A 319 -10.80 -10.64 -25.45
CA ALA A 319 -9.90 -9.56 -25.05
C ALA A 319 -8.50 -10.02 -24.60
N ALA A 320 -8.36 -11.23 -24.05
CA ALA A 320 -7.07 -11.78 -23.62
C ALA A 320 -6.25 -12.34 -24.79
N ASP A 321 -6.93 -12.82 -25.83
CA ASP A 321 -6.32 -13.32 -27.07
C ASP A 321 -5.91 -12.18 -28.04
N GLY A 322 -6.18 -10.92 -27.65
CA GLY A 322 -5.83 -9.73 -28.43
C GLY A 322 -6.76 -9.47 -29.62
N GLU A 323 -7.92 -10.12 -29.64
CA GLU A 323 -9.01 -9.88 -30.60
C GLU A 323 -9.92 -8.74 -30.15
#